data_AF-A0A1B8TU52-F1
#
_entry.id   AF-A0A1B8TU52-F1
#
_cell.length_a   1.000
_cell.length_b   1.000
_cell.length_c   1.000
_cell.angle_alpha   90.00
_cell.angle_beta   90.00
_cell.angle_gamma   90.00
#
_symmetry.space_group_name_H-M   'P 1'
#
loop_
_entity.id
_entity.type
_entity.pdbx_description
1 polymer ?
#
loop_
_entity_poly.entity_id
_entity_poly.type
_entity_poly.pdbx_seq_one_letter_code
_entity_poly.pdbx_strand_id
1 'polypeptide(L)' 'MQYLAKKPYLVIFILTLVFIFIFDFFLNVDHILFRTSISSFIAVILSPRKKKLITETGEKTQITWLFLKKPIILD' A
#
# COMPACT_ATOMS: atom_id res chain seq x y z
N MET A 1 11.51 6.67 -1.20
CA MET A 1 10.06 6.54 -1.48
C MET A 1 9.74 6.10 -2.92
N GLN A 2 10.34 6.68 -3.96
CA GLN A 2 10.01 6.31 -5.35
C GLN A 2 10.25 4.81 -5.68
N TYR A 3 11.31 4.21 -5.12
CA TYR A 3 11.58 2.77 -5.31
C TYR A 3 10.52 1.87 -4.68
N LEU A 4 10.05 2.20 -3.47
CA LEU A 4 8.97 1.48 -2.78
C LEU A 4 7.64 1.59 -3.53
N ALA A 5 7.35 2.76 -4.09
CA ALA A 5 6.13 2.98 -4.86
C ALA A 5 6.02 2.05 -6.09
N LYS A 6 7.15 1.64 -6.69
CA LYS A 6 7.18 0.69 -7.82
C LYS A 6 6.81 -0.75 -7.40
N LYS A 7 7.00 -1.08 -6.12
CA LYS A 7 6.78 -2.42 -5.53
C LYS A 7 5.64 -2.39 -4.49
N PRO A 8 4.38 -2.19 -4.90
CA PRO A 8 3.25 -2.05 -3.97
C PRO A 8 3.05 -3.29 -3.10
N TYR A 9 3.31 -4.49 -3.61
CA TYR A 9 3.22 -5.74 -2.84
C TYR A 9 4.16 -5.76 -1.63
N LEU A 10 5.40 -5.25 -1.80
CA LEU A 10 6.39 -5.19 -0.73
C LEU A 10 5.95 -4.16 0.33
N VAL A 11 5.37 -3.05 -0.11
CA VAL A 11 4.82 -2.03 0.80
C VAL A 11 3.63 -2.58 1.59
N ILE A 12 2.71 -3.29 0.94
CA ILE A 12 1.57 -3.96 1.61
C ILE A 12 2.07 -4.97 2.64
N PHE A 13 3.07 -5.78 2.29
CA PHE A 13 3.62 -6.79 3.19
C PHE A 13 4.23 -6.17 4.44
N ILE A 14 5.09 -5.15 4.26
CA ILE A 14 5.71 -4.44 5.39
C ILE A 14 4.65 -3.74 6.25
N LEU A 15 3.70 -3.02 5.64
CA LEU A 15 2.60 -2.37 6.37
C LEU A 15 1.76 -3.37 7.15
N THR A 16 1.46 -4.54 6.56
CA THR A 16 0.68 -5.58 7.22
C THR A 16 1.40 -6.10 8.46
N LEU A 17 2.71 -6.38 8.37
CA LEU A 17 3.50 -6.81 9.54
C LEU A 17 3.56 -5.74 10.63
N VAL A 18 3.76 -4.47 10.24
CA VAL A 18 3.77 -3.33 11.17
C VAL A 18 2.42 -3.20 11.86
N PHE A 19 1.30 -3.29 11.14
CA PHE A 19 -0.03 -3.24 11.73
C PHE A 19 -0.32 -4.43 12.63
N ILE A 20 0.05 -5.66 12.23
CA ILE A 20 -0.10 -6.84 13.08
C ILE A 20 0.64 -6.63 14.40
N PHE A 21 1.89 -6.16 14.35
CA PHE A 21 2.67 -5.86 15.55
C PHE A 21 2.01 -4.78 16.42
N ILE A 22 1.46 -3.73 15.81
CA ILE A 22 0.74 -2.69 16.53
C ILE A 22 -0.53 -3.25 17.19
N PHE A 23 -1.33 -4.03 16.47
CA PHE A 23 -2.56 -4.62 17.01
C PHE A 23 -2.29 -5.67 18.10
N ASP A 24 -1.19 -6.41 17.99
CA ASP A 24 -0.77 -7.39 18.98
C ASP A 24 -0.25 -6.68 20.24
N PHE A 25 0.70 -5.75 20.09
CA PHE A 25 1.38 -5.12 21.22
C PHE A 25 0.56 -4.03 21.92
N PHE A 26 -0.21 -3.21 21.18
CA PHE A 26 -0.97 -2.10 21.76
C PHE A 26 -2.43 -2.44 22.06
N LEU A 27 -3.04 -3.32 21.28
CA LEU A 27 -4.48 -3.59 21.35
C LEU A 27 -4.81 -5.00 21.86
N ASN A 28 -3.80 -5.85 22.07
CA ASN A 28 -3.93 -7.20 22.60
C ASN A 28 -5.06 -8.01 21.93
N VAL A 29 -5.15 -7.89 20.60
CA VAL A 29 -6.23 -8.53 19.83
C VAL A 29 -5.97 -10.03 19.75
N ASP A 30 -6.67 -10.80 20.57
CA ASP A 30 -6.53 -12.27 20.69
C ASP A 30 -6.93 -13.02 19.41
N HIS A 31 -7.92 -12.52 18.67
CA HIS A 31 -8.38 -13.16 17.44
C HIS A 31 -7.43 -12.90 16.27
N ILE A 32 -6.57 -13.89 15.99
CA ILE A 32 -5.57 -13.80 14.92
C ILE A 32 -6.15 -13.54 13.53
N LEU A 33 -7.32 -14.11 13.22
CA LEU A 33 -8.01 -13.87 11.95
C LEU A 33 -8.45 -12.41 11.85
N PHE A 34 -9.08 -11.87 12.89
CA PHE A 34 -9.56 -10.49 12.92
C PHE A 34 -8.40 -9.50 12.80
N ARG A 35 -7.33 -9.73 13.57
CA ARG A 35 -6.10 -8.94 13.52
C ARG A 35 -5.48 -8.93 12.13
N THR A 36 -5.33 -10.09 11.51
CA THR A 36 -4.69 -10.23 10.19
C THR A 36 -5.56 -9.60 9.09
N SER A 37 -6.87 -9.84 9.12
CA SER A 37 -7.80 -9.27 8.14
C SER A 37 -7.81 -7.75 8.18
N ILE A 38 -7.97 -7.14 9.36
CA ILE A 38 -7.95 -5.67 9.50
C ILE A 38 -6.59 -5.08 9.12
N SER A 39 -5.49 -5.70 9.56
CA SER A 39 -4.14 -5.24 9.24
C SER A 39 -3.90 -5.23 7.73
N SER A 40 -4.27 -6.32 7.05
CA SER A 40 -4.12 -6.45 5.60
C SER A 40 -5.00 -5.43 4.86
N PHE A 41 -6.24 -5.21 5.32
CA PHE A 41 -7.16 -4.25 4.73
C PHE A 41 -6.62 -2.82 4.81
N ILE A 42 -6.16 -2.39 5.99
CA ILE A 42 -5.56 -1.07 6.19
C ILE A 42 -4.27 -0.92 5.37
N ALA A 43 -3.43 -1.96 5.33
CA ALA A 43 -2.20 -1.96 4.54
C ALA A 43 -2.45 -1.78 3.03
N VAL A 44 -3.48 -2.45 2.48
CA VAL A 44 -3.87 -2.30 1.07
C VAL A 44 -4.35 -0.88 0.80
N ILE A 45 -5.15 -0.28 1.68
CA ILE A 45 -5.63 1.10 1.51
C ILE A 45 -4.47 2.09 1.51
N LEU A 46 -3.51 1.92 2.44
CA LEU A 46 -2.33 2.80 2.53
C LEU A 46 -1.27 2.53 1.47
N SER A 47 -1.39 1.46 0.68
CA SER A 47 -0.38 1.07 -0.30
C SER A 47 -0.36 1.93 -1.58
N PRO A 48 0.74 1.93 -2.35
CA PRO A 48 0.81 2.63 -3.63
C PRO A 48 -0.16 2.00 -4.63
N ARG A 49 -1.00 2.83 -5.26
CA ARG A 49 -1.94 2.38 -6.29
C ARG A 49 -1.40 2.69 -7.68
N LYS A 50 -1.40 1.68 -8.55
CA LYS A 50 -1.11 1.83 -9.96
C LYS A 50 -2.41 2.09 -10.70
N LYS A 51 -2.50 3.20 -11.43
CA LYS A 51 -3.63 3.56 -12.28
C LYS A 51 -3.12 3.70 -13.71
N LYS A 52 -3.70 2.95 -14.64
CA LYS A 52 -3.45 3.16 -16.07
C LYS A 52 -4.23 4.39 -16.52
N LEU A 53 -3.57 5.31 -17.20
CA LEU A 53 -4.18 6.46 -17.84
C LEU A 53 -3.98 6.32 -19.34
N ILE A 54 -5.09 6.33 -20.08
CA ILE A 54 -5.07 6.37 -21.53
C ILE A 54 -4.95 7.86 -21.88
N THR A 55 -3.79 8.26 -22.38
CA THR A 55 -3.56 9.62 -22.88
C THR A 55 -3.59 9.59 -24.41
N GLU A 56 -3.85 10.72 -25.05
CA GLU A 56 -3.89 10.81 -26.52
C GLU A 56 -2.57 10.43 -27.20
N THR A 57 -1.48 10.33 -26.42
CA THR A 57 -0.13 9.92 -26.85
C THR A 57 0.28 8.51 -26.40
N GLY A 58 -0.60 7.75 -25.72
CA GLY A 58 -0.34 6.36 -25.31
C GLY A 58 -0.88 5.97 -23.92
N GLU A 59 -0.78 4.67 -23.57
CA GLU A 59 -1.02 4.18 -22.21
C GLU A 59 0.14 4.60 -21.29
N LYS A 60 -0.14 5.43 -20.28
CA LYS A 60 0.81 5.77 -19.21
C LYS A 60 0.38 5.15 -17.89
N THR A 61 1.31 4.53 -17.16
CA THR A 61 1.01 3.99 -15.83
C THR A 61 1.34 5.03 -14.77
N GLN A 62 0.33 5.60 -14.12
CA GLN A 62 0.51 6.51 -13.00
C GLN A 62 0.50 5.75 -11.67
N ILE A 63 1.57 5.90 -10.88
CA ILE A 63 1.62 5.44 -9.50
C ILE A 63 1.25 6.61 -8.58
N THR A 64 0.19 6.43 -7.79
CA THR A 64 -0.26 7.39 -6.79
C THR A 64 -0.17 6.76 -5.41
N TRP A 65 0.35 7.51 -4.43
CA TRP A 65 0.52 7.01 -3.07
C TRP A 65 0.34 8.15 -2.06
N LEU A 66 -0.26 7.88 -0.90
CA LEU A 66 -0.52 8.89 0.14
C LEU A 66 0.77 9.61 0.58
N PHE A 67 1.89 8.89 0.61
CA PHE A 67 3.19 9.42 1.01
C PHE A 67 3.98 10.09 -0.14
N LEU A 68 3.46 10.07 -1.37
CA LEU A 68 4.06 10.75 -2.51
C LEU A 68 3.45 12.14 -2.69
N LYS A 69 4.28 13.18 -2.55
CA LYS A 69 3.88 14.57 -2.83
C LYS A 69 3.45 14.79 -4.29
N LYS A 70 4.01 14.03 -5.22
CA LYS A 70 3.70 14.08 -6.66
C LYS A 70 3.53 12.65 -7.19
N PRO A 71 2.54 12.39 -8.05
CA PRO A 71 2.39 11.09 -8.68
C PRO A 71 3.60 10.77 -9.57
N ILE A 72 3.95 9.48 -9.66
CA ILE A 72 5.03 9.00 -10.53
C ILE A 72 4.38 8.50 -11.81
N ILE A 73 4.72 9.11 -12.94
CA ILE A 73 4.27 8.67 -14.27
C ILE A 73 5.36 7.74 -14.81
N LEU A 74 4.98 6.51 -15.13
CA LEU A 74 5.81 5.55 -15.85
C LEU A 74 5.27 5.53 -17.29
N ASP A 75 6.13 5.91 -18.24
CA ASP A 75 5.93 5.71 -19.67
C ASP A 75 6.27 4.27 -20.06
#